data_AF-A0A191HW93-F1
#
_entry.id   AF-A0A191HW93-F1
#
_cell.length_a   1.000
_cell.length_b   1.000
_cell.length_c   1.000
_cell.angle_alpha   90.00
_cell.angle_beta   90.00
_cell.angle_gamma   90.00
#
_symmetry.space_group_name_H-M   'P 1'
#
loop_
_entity.id
_entity.type
_entity.pdbx_description
1 polymer ?
#
loop_
_entity_poly.entity_id
_entity_poly.type
_entity_poly.pdbx_seq_one_letter_code
_entity_poly.pdbx_strand_id
1 'polypeptide(L)'
;MRTIIYNTCDLETIKNLPADESEVKKDIAPAMDYLKEIAPNLWREGKTYPTNLPQLDNMYADGEVNFTMNYAPFTATQKIAKGEWKKTFQKHL
;
A
#
# COMPACT_ATOMS: atom_id res chain seq x y z
N MET A 1 -1.41 0.78 7.30
CA MET A 1 -1.15 0.05 8.57
C MET A 1 -2.18 0.39 9.64
N ARG A 2 -2.23 1.64 10.12
CA ARG A 2 -3.13 2.08 11.21
C ARG A 2 -4.62 1.76 10.97
N THR A 3 -5.13 1.99 9.76
CA THR A 3 -6.54 1.72 9.42
C THR A 3 -6.91 0.24 9.46
N ILE A 4 -6.00 -0.66 9.05
CA ILE A 4 -6.26 -2.10 9.07
C ILE A 4 -6.33 -2.58 10.51
N ILE A 5 -5.34 -2.19 11.32
CA ILE A 5 -5.29 -2.52 12.75
C ILE A 5 -6.58 -2.10 13.47
N TYR A 6 -7.11 -0.91 13.22
CA TYR A 6 -8.36 -0.45 13.83
C TYR A 6 -9.62 -1.17 13.35
N ASN A 7 -9.57 -1.81 12.19
CA ASN A 7 -10.72 -2.53 11.63
C ASN A 7 -10.69 -4.03 11.98
N THR A 8 -9.52 -4.59 12.26
CA THR A 8 -9.33 -6.01 12.54
C THR A 8 -9.12 -6.31 14.03
N CYS A 9 -8.67 -5.33 14.81
CA CYS A 9 -8.37 -5.50 16.23
C CYS A 9 -9.30 -4.65 17.09
N ASP A 10 -9.52 -5.09 18.33
CA ASP A 10 -10.37 -4.37 19.28
C ASP A 10 -9.72 -3.05 19.72
N LEU A 11 -10.46 -1.95 19.56
CA LEU A 11 -9.97 -0.59 19.82
C LEU A 11 -9.69 -0.34 21.31
N GLU A 12 -10.44 -0.97 22.21
CA GLU A 12 -10.24 -0.81 23.67
C GLU A 12 -8.98 -1.52 24.14
N THR A 13 -8.67 -2.66 23.52
CA THR A 13 -7.41 -3.39 23.70
C THR A 13 -6.23 -2.58 23.21
N ILE A 14 -6.32 -1.99 22.01
CA ILE A 14 -5.22 -1.19 21.43
C ILE A 14 -4.96 0.12 22.16
N LYS A 15 -5.99 0.77 22.72
CA LYS A 15 -5.82 1.99 23.53
C LYS A 15 -5.06 1.74 24.83
N ASN A 16 -5.19 0.53 25.39
CA ASN A 16 -4.62 0.17 26.68
C ASN A 16 -3.41 -0.78 26.55
N LEU A 17 -2.84 -0.89 25.35
CA LEU A 17 -1.71 -1.77 25.07
C LEU A 17 -0.51 -1.41 25.96
N PRO A 18 0.05 -2.37 26.71
CA PRO A 18 1.31 -2.17 27.39
C PRO A 18 2.43 -1.97 26.37
N ALA A 19 3.49 -1.23 26.75
CA ALA A 19 4.65 -0.98 25.88
C ALA A 19 5.53 -2.22 25.63
N ASP A 20 5.07 -3.41 26.02
CA ASP A 20 5.75 -4.68 25.81
C ASP A 20 5.55 -5.16 24.36
N GLU A 21 6.64 -5.39 23.64
CA GLU A 21 6.61 -5.76 22.23
C GLU A 21 5.93 -7.12 21.99
N SER A 22 6.04 -8.06 22.93
CA SER A 22 5.45 -9.39 22.79
C SER A 22 3.94 -9.35 22.94
N GLU A 23 3.42 -8.54 23.87
CA GLU A 23 1.97 -8.34 24.02
C GLU A 23 1.38 -7.57 22.84
N VAL A 24 2.05 -6.51 22.38
CA VAL A 24 1.64 -5.77 21.18
C VAL A 24 1.54 -6.69 19.95
N LYS A 25 2.51 -7.59 19.75
CA LYS A 25 2.48 -8.55 18.63
C LYS A 25 1.29 -9.50 18.68
N LYS A 26 0.88 -9.92 19.88
CA LYS A 26 -0.31 -10.77 20.06
C LYS A 26 -1.58 -10.04 19.66
N ASP A 27 -1.73 -8.80 20.13
CA ASP A 27 -2.97 -8.05 19.94
C ASP A 27 -3.14 -7.53 18.51
N ILE A 28 -2.05 -7.29 17.78
CA ILE A 28 -2.09 -6.95 16.35
C ILE A 28 -2.07 -8.17 15.42
N ALA A 29 -1.99 -9.40 15.95
CA ALA A 29 -1.94 -10.61 15.13
C ALA A 29 -3.09 -10.72 14.11
N PRO A 30 -4.36 -10.37 14.45
CA PRO A 30 -5.45 -10.39 13.47
C PRO A 30 -5.21 -9.47 12.27
N ALA A 31 -4.61 -8.30 12.50
CA ALA A 31 -4.24 -7.38 11.41
C ALA A 31 -3.15 -7.97 10.52
N MET A 32 -2.17 -8.64 11.13
CA MET A 32 -1.07 -9.28 10.41
C MET A 32 -1.53 -10.49 9.60
N ASP A 33 -2.48 -11.26 10.11
CA ASP A 33 -3.04 -12.40 9.39
C ASP A 33 -3.89 -11.95 8.21
N TYR A 34 -4.71 -10.90 8.38
CA TYR A 34 -5.40 -10.26 7.27
C TYR A 34 -4.45 -9.78 6.16
N LEU A 35 -3.31 -9.18 6.53
CA LEU A 35 -2.29 -8.78 5.56
C LEU A 35 -1.68 -9.97 4.80
N LYS A 36 -1.53 -11.15 5.45
CA LYS A 36 -1.07 -12.37 4.78
C LYS A 36 -2.13 -12.95 3.85
N GLU A 37 -3.41 -12.89 4.23
CA GLU A 37 -4.51 -13.36 3.38
C GLU A 37 -4.63 -12.57 2.08
N ILE A 38 -4.40 -11.25 2.12
CA ILE A 38 -4.45 -10.42 0.91
C ILE A 38 -3.17 -10.51 0.08
N ALA A 39 -2.03 -10.90 0.67
CA ALA A 39 -0.72 -10.89 -0.01
C ALA A 39 -0.70 -11.66 -1.36
N PRO A 40 -1.31 -12.85 -1.50
CA PRO A 40 -1.40 -13.55 -2.78
C PRO A 40 -2.11 -12.78 -3.89
N ASN A 41 -3.01 -11.87 -3.53
CA ASN A 41 -3.76 -11.04 -4.48
C ASN A 41 -3.00 -9.77 -4.88
N LEU A 42 -1.86 -9.48 -4.25
CA LEU A 42 -1.01 -8.34 -4.57
C LEU A 42 -0.09 -8.67 -5.75
N TRP A 43 0.47 -7.61 -6.34
CA TRP A 43 1.45 -7.74 -7.42
C TRP A 43 2.60 -8.70 -7.03
N ARG A 44 2.89 -9.67 -7.91
CA ARG A 44 3.86 -10.76 -7.68
C ARG A 44 3.64 -11.51 -6.35
N GLU A 45 2.38 -11.74 -5.97
CA GLU A 45 2.00 -12.45 -4.73
C GLU A 45 2.58 -11.81 -3.46
N GLY A 46 2.84 -10.49 -3.50
CA GLY A 46 3.44 -9.78 -2.38
C GLY A 46 4.89 -10.18 -2.07
N LYS A 47 5.60 -10.83 -3.00
CA LYS A 47 7.01 -11.24 -2.84
C LYS A 47 7.98 -10.08 -2.98
N THR A 48 7.62 -9.07 -3.78
CA THR A 48 8.47 -7.91 -4.05
C THR A 48 7.64 -6.65 -4.01
N TYR A 49 8.16 -5.63 -3.31
CA TYR A 49 7.54 -4.31 -3.23
C TYR A 49 8.49 -3.28 -3.83
N PRO A 50 7.98 -2.23 -4.50
CA PRO A 50 8.83 -1.13 -4.94
C PRO A 50 9.44 -0.42 -3.73
N THR A 51 10.73 -0.18 -3.78
CA THR A 51 11.51 0.43 -2.69
C THR A 51 11.21 1.92 -2.54
N ASN A 52 10.76 2.57 -3.62
CA ASN A 52 10.44 3.99 -3.65
C ASN A 52 9.41 4.33 -4.75
N LEU A 53 8.89 5.56 -4.68
CA LEU A 53 7.89 6.06 -5.61
C LEU A 53 8.38 6.12 -7.08
N PRO A 54 9.60 6.58 -7.39
CA PRO A 54 10.12 6.52 -8.77
C PRO A 54 10.12 5.11 -9.37
N GLN A 55 10.47 4.09 -8.58
CA GLN A 55 10.43 2.70 -9.02
C GLN A 55 8.99 2.25 -9.29
N LEU A 56 8.03 2.61 -8.43
CA LEU A 56 6.61 2.33 -8.65
C LEU A 56 6.08 3.02 -9.93
N ASP A 57 6.50 4.26 -10.20
CA ASP A 57 6.10 5.01 -11.39
C ASP A 57 6.64 4.40 -12.70
N ASN A 58 7.85 3.82 -12.66
CA ASN A 58 8.42 3.08 -13.78
C ASN A 58 7.68 1.76 -13.98
N MET A 59 7.43 1.00 -12.91
CA MET A 59 6.64 -0.23 -12.98
C MET A 59 5.22 0.02 -13.53
N TYR A 60 4.62 1.17 -13.24
CA TYR A 60 3.34 1.58 -13.82
C TYR A 60 3.46 1.92 -15.31
N ALA A 61 4.52 2.64 -15.70
CA ALA A 61 4.79 2.95 -17.11
C ALA A 61 4.99 1.68 -17.96
N ASP A 62 5.70 0.70 -17.40
CA ASP A 62 5.98 -0.60 -18.01
C ASP A 62 4.75 -1.55 -17.98
N GLY A 63 3.67 -1.16 -17.29
CA GLY A 63 2.44 -1.95 -17.17
C GLY A 63 2.58 -3.15 -16.23
N GLU A 64 3.64 -3.21 -15.42
CA GLU A 64 3.84 -4.25 -14.42
C GLU A 64 2.82 -4.12 -13.27
N VAL A 65 2.39 -2.90 -12.94
CA VAL A 65 1.36 -2.63 -11.93
C VAL A 65 0.20 -1.82 -12.51
N ASN A 66 -1.01 -2.06 -12.01
CA ASN A 66 -2.22 -1.37 -12.49
C ASN A 66 -2.43 0.02 -11.88
N PHE A 67 -1.75 0.34 -10.77
CA PHE A 67 -1.93 1.60 -10.04
C PHE A 67 -0.60 2.10 -9.45
N THR A 68 -0.40 3.42 -9.45
CA THR A 68 0.62 4.15 -8.68
C THR A 68 -0.08 5.25 -7.88
N MET A 69 0.51 5.67 -6.76
CA MET A 69 -0.08 6.69 -5.89
C MET A 69 0.94 7.79 -5.62
N ASN A 70 0.62 9.02 -6.04
CA ASN A 70 1.48 10.17 -5.89
C ASN A 70 0.69 11.35 -5.31
N TYR A 71 1.24 12.01 -4.28
CA TYR A 71 0.65 13.18 -3.64
C TYR A 71 0.84 14.48 -4.44
N ALA A 72 1.73 14.48 -5.44
CA ALA A 72 1.92 15.60 -6.34
C ALA A 72 0.93 15.51 -7.52
N PRO A 73 -0.11 16.36 -7.57
CA PRO A 73 -1.20 16.24 -8.53
C PRO A 73 -0.78 16.51 -9.99
N PHE A 74 0.37 17.15 -10.21
CA PHE A 74 0.88 17.48 -11.55
C PHE A 74 1.74 16.38 -12.17
N THR A 75 2.21 15.41 -11.39
CA THR A 75 3.18 14.40 -11.85
C THR A 75 2.59 13.55 -12.97
N ALA A 76 1.32 13.16 -12.85
CA ALA A 76 0.62 12.39 -13.87
C ALA A 76 0.50 13.15 -15.20
N THR A 77 0.12 14.42 -15.16
CA THR A 77 0.01 15.28 -16.35
C THR A 77 1.38 15.46 -17.04
N GLN A 78 2.45 15.65 -16.26
CA GLN A 78 3.81 15.75 -16.79
C GLN A 78 4.29 14.44 -17.43
N LYS A 79 4.01 13.29 -16.79
CA LYS A 79 4.36 11.95 -17.29
C LYS A 79 3.63 11.61 -18.60
N ILE A 80 2.36 11.99 -18.72
CA ILE A 80 1.59 11.87 -19.97
C ILE A 80 2.15 12.79 -21.05
N ALA A 81 2.49 14.04 -20.72
CA ALA A 81 3.08 14.99 -21.67
C ALA A 81 4.44 14.53 -22.20
N LYS A 82 5.21 13.80 -21.38
CA LYS A 82 6.49 13.17 -21.77
C LYS A 82 6.33 11.85 -22.54
N GLY A 83 5.11 11.34 -22.69
CA GLY A 83 4.83 10.06 -23.37
C GLY A 83 5.20 8.83 -22.54
N GLU A 84 5.54 8.98 -21.26
CA GLU A 84 5.92 7.88 -20.38
C GLU A 84 4.69 7.07 -19.92
N TRP A 85 3.52 7.71 -19.78
CA TRP A 85 2.27 7.08 -19.35
C TRP A 85 1.18 7.14 -20.42
N LYS A 86 0.33 6.11 -20.49
CA LYS A 86 -0.80 6.04 -21.44
C LYS A 86 -1.84 7.14 -21.16
N LYS A 87 -2.44 7.70 -22.21
CA LYS A 87 -3.48 8.75 -22.15
C LYS A 87 -4.74 8.38 -21.34
N THR A 88 -4.98 7.09 -21.07
CA THR A 88 -6.12 6.57 -20.30
C THR A 88 -5.94 6.61 -18.78
N PHE A 89 -4.95 7.36 -18.27
CA PHE A 89 -4.78 7.58 -16.83
C PHE A 89 -6.07 8.18 -16.21
N GLN A 90 -6.69 7.46 -15.29
CA GLN A 90 -7.78 7.96 -14.46
C GLN A 90 -7.25 8.37 -13.09
N LYS A 91 -7.45 9.64 -12.74
CA LYS A 91 -7.24 10.13 -11.38
C LYS A 91 -8.43 9.68 -10.52
N HIS A 92 -8.16 9.02 -9.41
CA HIS A 92 -9.12 8.84 -8.33
C HIS A 92 -8.59 9.64 -7.14
N LEU A 93 -9.32 10.71 -6.80
CA LEU A 93 -9.08 11.60 -5.66
C LEU A 93 -10.10 11.28 -4.57
#